data_AF-A0A9D3RQ93-F1
#
_entry.id   AF-A0A9D3RQ93-F1
#
_cell.length_a   1.000
_cell.length_b   1.000
_cell.length_c   1.000
_cell.angle_alpha   90.00
_cell.angle_beta   90.00
_cell.angle_gamma   90.00
#
_symmetry.space_group_name_H-M   'P 1'
#
loop_
_entity.id
_entity.type
_entity.pdbx_description
1 polymer ?
#
loop_
_entity_poly.entity_id
_entity_poly.type
_entity_poly.pdbx_seq_one_letter_code
_entity_poly.pdbx_strand_id
1 'polypeptide(L)'
;MQVYQSDSGKLMFMNKYHGRKLTLPGFKEALFQFFHDGQRLRQELLSPVLRRLREMQAALEGCESYRFYSSSLLIIYDGEAPRAQRPRLRGGEEGEEDDLSEEDERRRTRREDEEAGAFGFPCGVRRAGGSGSSPAAGDQPGVRAGGCPLVDVRMIDFAHTTCRHYGDASVVHEGQDSGYIFGLQNLITIISQLEEHSAD
;
A
#
# COMPACT_ATOMS: atom_id res chain seq x y z
N MET A 1 5.23 13.84 -3.71
CA MET A 1 5.11 12.43 -4.12
C MET A 1 6.30 12.05 -4.97
N GLN A 2 6.63 10.76 -4.99
CA GLN A 2 7.68 10.17 -5.80
C GLN A 2 7.07 8.95 -6.50
N VAL A 3 7.17 8.90 -7.83
CA VAL A 3 6.51 7.86 -8.64
C VAL A 3 7.52 7.28 -9.61
N TYR A 4 7.59 5.96 -9.70
CA TYR A 4 8.43 5.28 -10.68
C TYR A 4 7.72 5.21 -12.03
N GLN A 5 8.38 5.71 -13.07
CA GLN A 5 7.90 5.58 -14.44
C GLN A 5 8.64 4.45 -15.16
N SER A 6 7.90 3.40 -15.50
CA SER A 6 8.39 2.16 -16.13
C SER A 6 8.88 2.36 -17.56
N ASP A 7 8.38 3.39 -18.24
CA ASP A 7 8.74 3.74 -19.62
C ASP A 7 10.19 4.24 -19.75
N SER A 8 10.63 5.00 -18.76
CA SER A 8 11.88 5.75 -18.75
C SER A 8 12.86 5.25 -17.69
N GLY A 9 12.40 4.37 -16.78
CA GLY A 9 13.18 3.86 -15.65
C GLY A 9 13.56 4.95 -14.64
N LYS A 10 12.81 6.06 -14.61
CA LYS A 10 13.11 7.24 -13.79
C LYS A 10 12.04 7.50 -12.76
N LEU A 11 12.43 8.21 -11.71
CA LEU A 11 11.51 8.68 -10.68
C LEU A 11 11.04 10.10 -11.01
N MET A 12 9.72 10.28 -11.07
CA MET A 12 9.09 11.58 -11.10
C MET A 12 8.89 12.08 -9.67
N PHE A 13 9.24 13.35 -9.42
CA PHE A 13 9.17 13.97 -8.10
C PHE A 13 8.26 15.20 -8.12
N MET A 14 7.33 15.25 -7.16
CA MET A 14 6.53 16.43 -6.87
C MET A 14 6.76 16.86 -5.42
N ASN A 15 7.33 18.05 -5.23
CA ASN A 15 7.63 18.57 -3.89
C ASN A 15 6.43 19.28 -3.25
N LYS A 16 6.56 19.64 -1.96
CA LYS A 16 5.50 20.31 -1.19
C LYS A 16 5.08 21.68 -1.75
N TYR A 17 5.99 22.41 -2.40
CA TYR A 17 5.69 23.73 -2.95
C TYR A 17 4.83 23.66 -4.19
N HIS A 18 4.97 22.58 -4.98
CA HIS A 18 4.07 22.28 -6.09
C HIS A 18 2.69 21.87 -5.55
N GLY A 19 2.64 20.98 -4.56
CA GLY A 19 1.39 20.53 -3.94
C GLY A 19 0.53 21.67 -3.38
N ARG A 20 1.15 22.69 -2.76
CA ARG A 20 0.44 23.87 -2.22
C ARG A 20 -0.26 24.74 -3.27
N LYS A 21 0.15 24.64 -4.53
CA LYS A 21 -0.41 25.43 -5.64
C LYS A 21 -1.49 24.68 -6.41
N LEU A 22 -1.76 23.42 -6.06
CA LEU A 22 -2.76 22.62 -6.76
C LEU A 22 -4.17 23.14 -6.48
N THR A 23 -4.92 23.34 -7.56
CA THR A 23 -6.37 23.53 -7.51
C THR A 23 -7.06 22.16 -7.43
N LEU A 24 -8.37 22.11 -7.23
CA LEU A 24 -9.10 20.84 -7.22
C LEU A 24 -8.86 19.99 -8.49
N PRO A 25 -8.96 20.54 -9.72
CA PRO A 25 -8.58 19.78 -10.93
C PRO A 25 -7.12 19.35 -10.93
N GLY A 26 -6.21 20.23 -10.50
CA GLY A 26 -4.78 19.92 -10.43
C GLY A 26 -4.47 18.80 -9.41
N PHE A 27 -5.24 18.71 -8.34
CA PHE A 27 -5.10 17.63 -7.36
C PHE A 27 -5.61 16.29 -7.90
N LYS A 28 -6.73 16.29 -8.64
CA LYS A 28 -7.21 15.08 -9.34
C LYS A 28 -6.16 14.57 -10.33
N GLU A 29 -5.58 15.48 -11.12
CA GLU A 29 -4.51 15.16 -12.06
C GLU A 29 -3.25 14.64 -11.35
N ALA A 30 -2.86 15.24 -10.22
CA ALA A 30 -1.74 14.75 -9.43
C ALA A 30 -1.97 13.34 -8.88
N LEU A 31 -3.20 13.01 -8.47
CA LEU A 31 -3.57 11.64 -8.07
C LEU A 31 -3.57 10.68 -9.25
N PHE A 32 -4.04 11.09 -10.43
CA PHE A 32 -3.93 10.30 -11.64
C PHE A 32 -2.46 9.97 -11.94
N GLN A 33 -1.59 10.99 -11.94
CA GLN A 33 -0.15 10.82 -12.13
C GLN A 33 0.50 9.96 -11.03
N PHE A 34 -0.04 9.98 -9.80
CA PHE A 34 0.44 9.13 -8.72
C PHE A 34 0.17 7.65 -8.97
N PHE A 35 -0.89 7.28 -9.68
CA PHE A 35 -1.21 5.88 -10.01
C PHE A 35 -0.84 5.50 -11.44
N HIS A 36 -0.16 6.38 -12.19
CA HIS A 36 0.25 6.15 -13.56
C HIS A 36 1.73 5.78 -13.64
N ASP A 37 2.06 4.65 -14.27
CA ASP A 37 3.43 4.13 -14.36
C ASP A 37 4.21 4.63 -15.59
N GLY A 38 3.65 5.62 -16.30
CA GLY A 38 4.19 6.17 -17.55
C GLY A 38 3.65 5.48 -18.80
N GLN A 39 3.09 4.27 -18.69
CA GLN A 39 2.47 3.54 -19.79
C GLN A 39 0.96 3.45 -19.64
N ARG A 40 0.49 3.16 -18.43
CA ARG A 40 -0.94 3.00 -18.13
C ARG A 40 -1.26 3.44 -16.71
N LEU A 41 -2.55 3.69 -16.47
CA LEU A 41 -3.08 3.80 -15.13
C LEU A 41 -3.10 2.41 -14.47
N ARG A 42 -2.47 2.27 -13.31
CA ARG A 42 -2.39 1.03 -12.53
C ARG A 42 -3.69 0.82 -11.72
N GLN A 43 -4.78 0.51 -12.42
CA GLN A 43 -6.11 0.34 -11.83
C GLN A 43 -6.14 -0.72 -10.71
N GLU A 44 -5.25 -1.71 -10.79
CA GLU A 44 -5.11 -2.75 -9.77
C GLU A 44 -4.75 -2.20 -8.37
N LEU A 45 -4.22 -0.97 -8.29
CA LEU A 45 -3.86 -0.30 -7.05
C LEU A 45 -5.04 0.44 -6.40
N LEU A 46 -6.01 0.89 -7.19
CA LEU A 46 -7.09 1.77 -6.73
C LEU A 46 -7.99 1.06 -5.72
N SER A 47 -8.45 -0.15 -6.03
CA SER A 47 -9.30 -0.95 -5.14
C SER A 47 -8.63 -1.27 -3.79
N PRO A 48 -7.38 -1.76 -3.74
CA PRO A 48 -6.65 -1.95 -2.48
C PRO A 48 -6.48 -0.66 -1.67
N VAL A 49 -6.16 0.48 -2.30
CA VAL A 49 -6.05 1.77 -1.62
C VAL A 49 -7.40 2.19 -1.02
N LEU A 50 -8.47 2.16 -1.82
CA LEU A 50 -9.83 2.52 -1.38
C LEU A 50 -10.28 1.68 -0.20
N ARG A 51 -10.01 0.37 -0.23
CA ARG A 51 -10.30 -0.52 0.90
C ARG A 51 -9.59 -0.08 2.17
N ARG A 52 -8.28 0.20 2.11
CA ARG A 52 -7.51 0.66 3.28
C ARG A 52 -7.96 2.02 3.79
N LEU A 53 -8.30 2.96 2.90
CA LEU A 53 -8.83 4.27 3.29
C LEU A 53 -10.19 4.14 4.00
N ARG A 54 -11.08 3.26 3.52
CA ARG A 54 -12.37 2.99 4.16
C ARG A 54 -12.22 2.30 5.52
N GLU A 55 -11.32 1.32 5.63
CA GLU A 55 -10.95 0.69 6.91
C GLU A 55 -10.44 1.73 7.92
N MET A 56 -9.56 2.63 7.47
CA MET A 56 -9.04 3.72 8.30
C MET A 56 -10.12 4.72 8.71
N GLN A 57 -11.03 5.08 7.79
CA GLN A 57 -12.16 5.97 8.09
C GLN A 57 -13.03 5.38 9.22
N ALA A 58 -13.41 4.11 9.09
CA ALA A 58 -14.22 3.43 10.12
C ALA A 58 -13.49 3.37 11.48
N ALA A 59 -12.18 3.15 11.48
CA ALA A 59 -11.38 3.17 12.71
C ALA A 59 -11.35 4.57 13.36
N LEU A 60 -11.21 5.63 12.56
CA LEU A 60 -11.16 7.01 13.03
C LEU A 60 -12.53 7.51 13.53
N GLU A 61 -13.63 7.07 12.92
CA GLU A 61 -14.99 7.35 13.40
C GLU A 61 -15.23 6.74 14.79
N GLY A 62 -14.60 5.60 15.10
CA GLY A 62 -14.63 5.01 16.44
C GLY A 62 -13.67 5.64 17.46
N CYS A 63 -12.74 6.51 17.01
CA CYS A 63 -11.75 7.16 17.87
C CYS A 63 -12.29 8.49 18.41
N GLU A 64 -12.94 8.45 19.57
CA GLU A 64 -13.40 9.67 20.23
C GLU A 64 -12.24 10.47 20.84
N SER A 65 -12.38 11.80 20.84
CA SER A 65 -11.46 12.75 21.50
C SER A 65 -10.05 12.85 20.90
N TYR A 66 -9.72 12.10 19.85
CA TYR A 66 -8.47 12.27 19.11
C TYR A 66 -8.59 13.42 18.10
N ARG A 67 -7.52 14.22 17.96
CA ARG A 67 -7.34 15.16 16.83
C ARG A 67 -5.97 15.03 16.23
N PHE A 68 -5.90 14.87 14.91
CA PHE A 68 -4.67 14.55 14.19
C PHE A 68 -4.18 15.73 13.35
N TYR A 69 -3.76 16.82 14.01
CA TYR A 69 -3.27 18.01 13.31
C TYR A 69 -1.94 17.75 12.62
N SER A 70 -1.79 18.27 11.38
CA SER A 70 -0.57 18.15 10.57
C SER A 70 -0.06 16.72 10.36
N SER A 71 -0.90 15.72 10.62
CA SER A 71 -0.60 14.32 10.32
C SER A 71 -0.78 14.06 8.81
N SER A 72 -0.09 13.04 8.31
CA SER A 72 -0.08 12.71 6.88
C SER A 72 -0.55 11.29 6.61
N LEU A 73 -1.07 11.06 5.41
CA LEU A 73 -1.27 9.73 4.86
C LEU A 73 -0.11 9.37 3.95
N LEU A 74 0.49 8.22 4.21
CA LEU A 74 1.54 7.65 3.38
C LEU A 74 0.96 6.46 2.61
N ILE A 75 0.90 6.61 1.29
CA ILE A 75 0.50 5.54 0.37
C ILE A 75 1.77 5.05 -0.32
N ILE A 76 2.04 3.76 -0.22
CA ILE A 76 3.20 3.11 -0.85
C ILE A 76 2.69 1.91 -1.64
N TYR A 77 3.25 1.73 -2.82
CA TYR A 77 3.01 0.56 -3.65
C TYR A 77 4.27 0.21 -4.45
N ASP A 78 4.36 -1.01 -4.94
CA ASP A 78 5.49 -1.45 -5.77
C ASP A 78 5.42 -0.87 -7.20
N GLY A 79 6.51 -0.26 -7.69
CA GLY A 79 6.59 0.30 -9.03
C GLY A 79 6.62 -0.76 -10.14
N GLU A 80 7.03 -2.00 -9.84
CA GLU A 80 7.05 -3.09 -10.82
C GLU A 80 5.63 -3.67 -11.00
N ALA A 81 5.25 -3.97 -12.24
CA ALA A 81 4.01 -4.70 -12.49
C ALA A 81 4.13 -6.10 -11.88
N PRO A 82 3.06 -6.67 -11.28
CA PRO A 82 3.09 -8.03 -10.78
C PRO A 82 3.56 -8.94 -11.90
N ARG A 83 4.74 -9.56 -11.72
CA ARG A 83 5.27 -10.49 -12.72
C ARG A 83 4.20 -11.54 -12.92
N ALA A 84 3.55 -11.51 -14.09
CA ALA A 84 2.67 -12.57 -14.51
C ALA A 84 3.53 -13.83 -14.41
N GLN A 85 3.26 -14.65 -13.40
CA GLN A 85 3.98 -15.90 -13.23
C GLN A 85 3.77 -16.62 -14.55
N ARG A 86 4.83 -16.69 -15.37
CA ARG A 86 4.84 -17.55 -16.54
C ARG A 86 4.34 -18.88 -16.02
N PRO A 87 3.25 -19.45 -16.55
CA PRO A 87 2.86 -20.79 -16.17
C PRO A 87 4.12 -21.60 -16.41
N ARG A 88 4.70 -22.16 -15.34
CA ARG A 88 5.76 -23.14 -15.51
C ARG A 88 5.07 -24.26 -16.26
N LEU A 89 5.25 -24.26 -17.59
CA LEU A 89 4.82 -25.34 -18.45
C LEU A 89 5.45 -26.57 -17.83
N ARG A 90 4.59 -27.41 -17.27
CA ARG A 90 4.94 -28.74 -16.83
C ARG A 90 5.26 -29.52 -18.10
N GLY A 91 6.51 -29.44 -18.53
CA GLY A 91 7.10 -30.18 -19.63
C GLY A 91 8.60 -30.17 -19.39
N GLY A 92 9.15 -31.33 -19.03
CA GLY A 92 10.59 -31.47 -18.80
C GLY A 92 11.37 -31.32 -20.10
N GLU A 93 12.57 -30.77 -19.98
CA GLU A 93 13.83 -31.30 -20.50
C GLU A 93 14.94 -30.26 -20.20
N GLU A 94 15.80 -30.66 -19.26
CA GLU A 94 17.26 -30.49 -19.20
C GLU A 94 17.93 -29.21 -19.73
N GLY A 95 18.57 -28.49 -18.79
CA GLY A 95 19.92 -27.94 -18.95
C GLY A 95 20.07 -26.52 -19.50
N GLU A 96 20.26 -25.54 -18.63
CA GLU A 96 21.15 -24.39 -18.85
C GLU A 96 21.54 -23.80 -17.49
N GLU A 97 22.84 -23.88 -17.19
CA GLU A 97 23.47 -23.43 -15.95
C GLU A 97 23.76 -21.93 -16.06
N ASP A 98 23.08 -21.09 -15.27
CA ASP A 98 23.51 -19.70 -15.06
C ASP A 98 24.47 -19.66 -13.87
N ASP A 99 25.75 -19.55 -14.20
CA ASP A 99 26.91 -19.40 -13.31
C ASP A 99 26.82 -18.08 -12.54
N LEU A 100 26.66 -18.15 -11.22
CA LEU A 100 26.81 -17.01 -10.31
C LEU A 100 28.00 -17.28 -9.38
N SER A 101 29.05 -16.48 -9.54
CA SER A 101 30.30 -16.56 -8.76
C SER A 101 30.08 -16.35 -7.27
N GLU A 102 30.77 -17.15 -6.44
CA GLU A 102 30.70 -17.20 -4.96
C GLU A 102 31.02 -15.87 -4.22
N GLU A 103 31.38 -14.80 -4.94
CA GLU A 103 31.69 -13.49 -4.36
C GLU A 103 30.44 -12.65 -4.04
N ASP A 104 29.30 -12.88 -4.72
CA ASP A 104 28.08 -12.08 -4.52
C ASP A 104 27.24 -12.51 -3.30
N GLU A 105 27.33 -13.78 -2.86
CA GLU A 105 26.62 -14.25 -1.66
C GLU A 105 27.19 -13.64 -0.37
N ARG A 106 28.50 -13.38 -0.32
CA ARG A 106 29.17 -12.81 0.87
C ARG A 106 28.85 -11.32 1.09
N ARG A 107 28.36 -10.62 0.05
CA ARG A 107 27.90 -9.22 0.18
C ARG A 107 26.47 -9.11 0.69
N ARG A 108 25.64 -10.15 0.51
CA ARG A 108 24.26 -10.17 1.00
C ARG A 108 24.18 -10.56 2.47
N THR A 109 25.00 -11.50 2.92
CA THR A 109 24.94 -11.99 4.33
C THR A 109 25.50 -11.01 5.37
N ARG A 110 26.17 -9.91 4.99
CA ARG A 110 26.71 -8.94 5.97
C ARG A 110 25.78 -7.76 6.27
N ARG A 111 24.65 -7.63 5.59
CA ARG A 111 23.72 -6.49 5.80
C ARG A 111 22.48 -6.83 6.62
N GLU A 112 22.25 -8.10 6.96
CA GLU A 112 21.00 -8.55 7.60
C GLU A 112 21.09 -8.62 9.14
N ASP A 113 22.24 -8.38 9.76
CA ASP A 113 22.44 -8.62 11.21
C ASP A 113 22.24 -7.41 12.15
N GLU A 114 21.77 -6.23 11.69
CA GLU A 114 21.62 -5.06 12.59
C GLU A 114 20.26 -4.35 12.63
N GLU A 115 19.17 -4.91 12.08
CA GLU A 115 17.85 -4.26 12.24
C GLU A 115 16.71 -5.23 12.55
N ALA A 116 16.91 -6.10 13.53
CA ALA A 116 15.83 -6.77 14.23
C ALA A 116 15.37 -5.92 15.43
N GLY A 117 14.75 -4.78 15.15
CA GLY A 117 14.24 -3.85 16.16
C GLY A 117 12.86 -3.29 15.80
N ALA A 118 11.81 -3.86 16.40
CA ALA A 118 10.56 -3.18 16.70
C ALA A 118 9.58 -2.81 15.55
N PHE A 119 9.31 -3.69 14.58
CA PHE A 119 8.03 -3.63 13.85
C PHE A 119 7.47 -5.04 13.65
N GLY A 120 6.50 -5.41 14.49
CA GLY A 120 5.77 -6.68 14.36
C GLY A 120 4.92 -6.65 13.11
N PHE A 121 5.33 -7.40 12.09
CA PHE A 121 4.52 -7.67 10.90
C PHE A 121 3.85 -9.04 11.03
N PRO A 122 2.54 -9.14 11.34
CA PRO A 122 1.83 -10.39 11.18
C PRO A 122 1.38 -10.48 9.72
N CYS A 123 2.25 -10.95 8.82
CA CYS A 123 1.78 -11.55 7.59
C CYS A 123 1.34 -12.98 7.94
N GLY A 124 0.03 -13.24 7.88
CA GLY A 124 -0.58 -14.51 8.24
C GLY A 124 -0.14 -15.66 7.33
N VAL A 125 1.00 -16.28 7.66
CA VAL A 125 1.33 -17.63 7.18
C VAL A 125 0.79 -18.60 8.21
N ARG A 126 -0.37 -19.20 7.92
CA ARG A 126 -0.87 -20.36 8.64
C ARG A 126 0.17 -21.47 8.53
N ARG A 127 0.95 -21.73 9.59
CA ARG A 127 1.74 -22.94 9.74
C ARG A 127 0.79 -24.12 9.95
N ALA A 128 0.53 -24.88 8.91
CA ALA A 128 -0.10 -26.19 9.01
C ALA A 128 0.97 -27.21 9.46
N GLY A 129 0.93 -27.61 10.74
CA GLY A 129 1.48 -28.87 11.22
C GLY A 129 0.33 -29.86 11.38
N GLY A 130 0.42 -31.02 10.71
CA GLY A 130 -0.73 -31.91 10.50
C GLY A 130 -0.99 -32.95 11.59
N SER A 131 -2.18 -33.55 11.53
CA SER A 131 -2.43 -35.00 11.39
C SER A 131 -3.93 -35.30 11.52
N GLY A 132 -4.51 -35.99 10.54
CA GLY A 132 -5.91 -36.42 10.55
C GLY A 132 -6.43 -36.75 9.15
N SER A 133 -6.87 -37.99 8.98
CA SER A 133 -7.10 -38.72 7.72
C SER A 133 -8.31 -38.26 6.87
N SER A 134 -8.24 -38.59 5.56
CA SER A 134 -9.18 -38.40 4.41
C SER A 134 -10.67 -38.78 4.65
N PRO A 135 -11.66 -38.60 3.70
CA PRO A 135 -11.53 -38.30 2.26
C PRO A 135 -12.60 -37.38 1.57
N ALA A 136 -12.30 -37.04 0.30
CA ALA A 136 -13.17 -36.84 -0.87
C ALA A 136 -14.39 -35.89 -0.85
N ALA A 137 -14.31 -34.80 -1.63
CA ALA A 137 -15.24 -34.43 -2.73
C ALA A 137 -15.07 -32.96 -3.13
N GLY A 138 -15.04 -32.69 -4.44
CA GLY A 138 -15.24 -31.35 -5.00
C GLY A 138 -13.98 -30.71 -5.60
N ASP A 139 -13.74 -31.01 -6.87
CA ASP A 139 -12.91 -30.21 -7.76
C ASP A 139 -13.55 -28.81 -7.90
N GLN A 140 -12.96 -27.81 -7.26
CA GLN A 140 -13.25 -26.40 -7.51
C GLN A 140 -11.94 -25.72 -7.87
N PRO A 141 -11.88 -24.97 -8.98
CA PRO A 141 -10.65 -24.30 -9.39
C PRO A 141 -10.35 -23.23 -8.33
N GLY A 142 -9.28 -23.47 -7.56
CA GLY A 142 -8.75 -22.51 -6.62
C GLY A 142 -8.51 -21.19 -7.35
N VAL A 143 -9.20 -20.15 -6.89
CA VAL A 143 -8.93 -18.77 -7.29
C VAL A 143 -7.45 -18.56 -7.08
N ARG A 144 -6.72 -18.47 -8.20
CA ARG A 144 -5.29 -18.18 -8.21
C ARG A 144 -5.12 -16.91 -7.39
N ALA A 145 -4.43 -17.00 -6.26
CA ALA A 145 -3.85 -15.85 -5.60
C ALA A 145 -2.71 -15.33 -6.51
N GLY A 146 -3.08 -14.80 -7.68
CA GLY A 146 -2.23 -13.89 -8.43
C GLY A 146 -2.05 -12.69 -7.52
N GLY A 147 -0.80 -12.46 -7.10
CA GLY A 147 -0.46 -11.55 -6.02
C GLY A 147 -1.22 -10.24 -6.16
N CYS A 148 -2.13 -9.98 -5.22
CA CYS A 148 -2.70 -8.65 -5.08
C CYS A 148 -1.53 -7.68 -4.97
N PRO A 149 -1.54 -6.56 -5.71
CA PRO A 149 -0.43 -5.64 -5.68
C PRO A 149 -0.22 -5.17 -4.24
N LEU A 150 1.04 -5.19 -3.82
CA LEU A 150 1.43 -4.81 -2.47
C LEU A 150 1.23 -3.31 -2.32
N VAL A 151 0.15 -2.93 -1.65
CA VAL A 151 -0.19 -1.55 -1.32
C VAL A 151 -0.26 -1.42 0.20
N ASP A 152 0.36 -0.38 0.72
CA ASP A 152 0.26 0.02 2.11
C ASP A 152 -0.24 1.46 2.24
N VAL A 153 -1.09 1.71 3.23
CA VAL A 153 -1.67 3.02 3.53
C VAL A 153 -1.59 3.22 5.03
N ARG A 154 -0.81 4.20 5.48
CA ARG A 154 -0.57 4.46 6.91
C ARG A 154 -0.70 5.93 7.28
N MET A 155 -1.14 6.19 8.51
CA MET A 155 -0.99 7.49 9.13
C MET A 155 0.42 7.66 9.69
N ILE A 156 1.01 8.83 9.47
CA ILE A 156 2.32 9.23 9.99
C ILE A 156 2.23 10.65 10.59
N ASP A 157 3.32 11.09 11.24
CA ASP A 157 3.49 12.44 11.79
C ASP A 157 2.50 12.81 12.90
N PHE A 158 2.56 12.10 14.04
CA PHE A 158 1.65 12.33 15.18
C PHE A 158 2.10 13.43 16.15
N ALA A 159 3.12 14.22 15.82
CA ALA A 159 3.72 15.20 16.73
C ALA A 159 2.73 16.25 17.28
N HIS A 160 1.67 16.55 16.53
CA HIS A 160 0.60 17.47 16.94
C HIS A 160 -0.75 16.76 17.15
N THR A 161 -0.70 15.46 17.47
CA THR A 161 -1.91 14.72 17.83
C THR A 161 -2.30 15.04 19.27
N THR A 162 -3.58 15.32 19.49
CA THR A 162 -4.14 15.55 20.83
C THR A 162 -5.17 14.48 21.15
N CYS A 163 -5.29 14.14 22.43
CA CYS A 163 -6.28 13.21 22.93
C CYS A 163 -6.61 13.58 24.37
N ARG A 164 -7.85 13.32 24.82
CA ARG A 164 -8.30 13.57 26.20
C ARG A 164 -7.39 12.95 27.28
N HIS A 165 -6.71 11.85 26.96
CA HIS A 165 -5.81 11.15 27.88
C HIS A 165 -4.34 11.56 27.75
N TYR A 166 -3.99 12.41 26.78
CA TYR A 166 -2.66 13.03 26.68
C TYR A 166 -2.65 14.30 27.54
N GLY A 167 -1.81 14.30 28.58
CA GLY A 167 -1.81 15.28 29.67
C GLY A 167 -1.74 16.75 29.26
N ASP A 168 -2.36 17.60 30.10
CA ASP A 168 -2.39 19.07 30.09
C ASP A 168 -2.77 19.77 28.78
N ALA A 169 -3.33 19.06 27.80
CA ALA A 169 -3.99 19.70 26.67
C ALA A 169 -5.15 20.55 27.19
N SER A 170 -4.95 21.87 27.25
CA SER A 170 -5.95 22.86 27.68
C SER A 170 -7.27 22.78 26.89
N VAL A 171 -7.26 22.12 25.74
CA VAL A 171 -8.43 21.91 24.89
C VAL A 171 -8.75 20.42 24.85
N VAL A 172 -9.76 20.02 25.64
CA VAL A 172 -10.36 18.70 25.51
C VAL A 172 -11.33 18.74 24.35
N HIS A 173 -11.01 17.96 23.32
CA HIS A 173 -11.89 17.78 22.18
C HIS A 173 -12.90 16.67 22.47
N GLU A 174 -14.16 16.90 22.09
CA GLU A 174 -15.21 15.89 22.13
C GLU A 174 -15.58 15.44 20.71
N GLY A 175 -16.08 14.21 20.62
CA GLY A 175 -16.45 13.58 19.36
C GLY A 175 -15.26 13.21 18.48
N GLN A 176 -15.58 12.78 17.26
CA GLN A 176 -14.62 12.37 16.24
C GLN A 176 -13.88 13.56 15.60
N ASP A 177 -12.74 13.28 14.95
CA ASP A 177 -12.01 14.27 14.16
C ASP A 177 -12.72 14.51 12.82
N SER A 178 -13.73 15.39 12.81
CA SER A 178 -14.51 15.71 11.60
C SER A 178 -13.65 16.31 10.48
N GLY A 179 -12.56 17.03 10.81
CA GLY A 179 -11.67 17.62 9.82
C GLY A 179 -10.85 16.55 9.10
N TYR A 180 -10.28 15.61 9.85
CA TYR A 180 -9.54 14.50 9.27
C TYR A 180 -10.46 13.57 8.46
N ILE A 181 -11.62 13.22 9.01
CA ILE A 181 -12.62 12.38 8.34
C ILE A 181 -13.09 13.05 7.03
N PHE A 182 -13.35 14.35 7.04
CA PHE A 182 -13.72 15.09 5.83
C PHE A 182 -12.62 15.02 4.76
N GLY A 183 -11.35 15.20 5.14
CA GLY A 183 -10.22 15.05 4.21
C GLY A 183 -10.14 13.64 3.61
N LEU A 184 -10.32 12.62 4.44
CA LEU A 184 -10.30 11.22 4.03
C LEU A 184 -11.46 10.88 3.08
N GLN A 185 -12.66 11.37 3.37
CA GLN A 185 -13.83 11.22 2.50
C GLN A 185 -13.60 11.85 1.12
N ASN A 186 -13.06 13.07 1.06
CA ASN A 186 -12.72 13.71 -0.20
C ASN A 186 -11.70 12.88 -1.01
N LEU A 187 -10.68 12.34 -0.34
CA LEU A 187 -9.69 11.48 -1.00
C LEU A 187 -10.34 10.20 -1.55
N ILE A 188 -11.18 9.53 -0.76
CA ILE A 188 -11.94 8.34 -1.19
C ILE A 188 -12.80 8.67 -2.41
N THR A 189 -13.56 9.77 -2.38
CA THR A 189 -14.42 10.18 -3.50
C THR A 189 -13.61 10.40 -4.78
N ILE A 190 -12.47 11.10 -4.71
CA ILE A 190 -11.65 11.38 -5.90
C ILE A 190 -11.04 10.09 -6.46
N ILE A 191 -10.55 9.19 -5.59
CA ILE A 191 -9.96 7.91 -6.04
C ILE A 191 -11.04 6.97 -6.60
N SER A 192 -12.24 6.94 -6.02
CA SER A 192 -13.36 6.18 -6.58
C SER A 192 -13.78 6.69 -7.95
N GLN A 193 -13.82 8.01 -8.14
CA GLN A 193 -14.05 8.59 -9.47
C GLN A 193 -12.96 8.13 -10.46
N LEU A 194 -11.69 8.12 -10.06
CA LEU A 194 -10.60 7.64 -10.91
C LEU A 194 -10.75 6.15 -11.29
N GLU A 195 -11.23 5.32 -10.37
CA GLU A 195 -11.50 3.89 -10.63
C GLU A 195 -12.61 3.72 -11.68
N GLU A 196 -13.73 4.44 -11.52
CA GLU A 196 -14.88 4.39 -12.43
C GLU A 196 -14.53 4.84 -13.86
N HIS A 197 -13.82 5.96 -14.02
CA HIS A 197 -13.45 6.49 -15.35
C HIS A 197 -12.40 5.65 -16.08
N SER A 198 -11.76 4.72 -15.37
CA SER A 198 -10.74 3.86 -15.94
C SER A 198 -11.28 2.52 -16.46
N ALA A 199 -12.52 2.17 -16.11
CA ALA A 199 -13.17 0.94 -16.50
C ALA A 199 -13.89 1.00 -17.87
N ASP A 200 -13.99 2.19 -18.46
CA ASP A 200 -14.53 2.47 -19.81
C ASP A 200 -13.41 2.44 -20.88
#